data_AF-A0A2N6K4G7-F1
#
_entry.id   AF-A0A2N6K4G7-F1
#
_cell.length_a   1.000
_cell.length_b   1.000
_cell.length_c   1.000
_cell.angle_alpha   90.00
_cell.angle_beta   90.00
_cell.angle_gamma   90.00
#
_symmetry.space_group_name_H-M   'P 1'
#
loop_
_entity.id
_entity.type
_entity.pdbx_description
1 polymer ?
#
loop_
_entity_poly.entity_id
_entity_poly.type
_entity_poly.pdbx_seq_one_letter_code
_entity_poly.pdbx_strand_id
1 'polypeptide(L)' 'KVKGKPSLSYIPLVTPSAHTDIREILLSTGDEEIVENSPIDYYWGCGADGSGKNMLGIILMEVREILRQR' A
#
# COMPACT_ATOMS: atom_id res chain seq x y z
N LYS A 1 5.62 -20.32 28.40
CA LYS A 1 6.18 -20.41 27.02
C LYS A 1 5.01 -20.46 26.04
N VAL A 2 4.58 -19.31 25.49
CA VAL A 2 3.66 -19.27 24.35
C VAL A 2 4.43 -18.61 23.21
N LYS A 3 4.59 -19.36 22.12
CA LYS A 3 5.36 -18.99 20.92
C LYS A 3 4.65 -17.86 20.17
N GLY A 4 5.44 -17.01 19.52
CA GLY A 4 5.10 -15.66 19.05
C GLY A 4 3.92 -15.54 18.07
N LYS A 5 3.35 -14.34 18.07
CA LYS A 5 2.57 -13.77 16.98
C LYS A 5 3.44 -12.69 16.33
N PRO A 6 3.51 -12.59 14.99
CA PRO A 6 4.23 -11.50 14.35
C PRO A 6 3.52 -10.20 14.72
N SER A 7 4.27 -9.24 15.28
CA SER A 7 3.77 -7.88 15.47
C SER A 7 3.55 -7.30 14.08
N LEU A 8 2.29 -7.16 13.67
CA LEU A 8 1.93 -6.37 12.51
C LEU A 8 2.49 -4.97 12.73
N SER A 9 3.48 -4.58 11.93
CA SER A 9 4.01 -3.22 11.89
C SER A 9 2.93 -2.32 11.30
N TYR A 10 2.06 -1.81 12.16
CA TYR A 10 1.09 -0.78 11.84
C TYR A 10 1.86 0.50 11.49
N ILE A 11 1.85 0.90 10.21
CA ILE A 11 2.34 2.20 9.79
C ILE A 11 1.19 3.19 10.03
N PRO A 12 1.31 4.13 10.99
CA PRO A 12 0.26 5.10 11.25
C PRO A 12 0.23 6.11 10.10
N LEU A 13 -0.86 6.12 9.34
CA LEU A 13 -1.16 7.23 8.45
C LEU A 13 -1.50 8.46 9.31
N VAL A 14 -0.76 9.55 9.06
CA VAL A 14 -1.01 10.93 9.47
C VAL A 14 -0.45 11.37 10.83
N THR A 15 0.73 11.98 10.77
CA THR A 15 1.16 13.04 11.70
C THR A 15 1.45 14.32 10.89
N PRO A 16 1.22 15.54 11.43
CA PRO A 16 1.29 16.80 10.68
C PRO A 16 2.69 17.19 10.13
N SER A 17 3.73 16.43 10.47
CA SER A 17 5.07 16.55 9.90
C SER A 17 5.26 15.71 8.62
N ALA A 18 4.24 14.97 8.18
CA ALA A 18 4.27 14.07 7.03
C ALA A 18 4.22 14.79 5.67
N HIS A 19 5.05 15.83 5.48
CA HIS A 19 5.45 16.26 4.14
C HIS A 19 6.53 15.33 3.57
N THR A 20 6.45 14.03 3.84
CA THR A 20 7.18 13.07 3.03
C THR A 20 6.56 13.13 1.66
N ASP A 21 7.37 13.49 0.66
CA ASP A 21 6.90 13.55 -0.72
C ASP A 21 6.31 12.17 -1.05
N ILE A 22 5.04 12.15 -1.47
CA ILE A 22 4.38 10.90 -1.86
C ILE A 22 5.17 10.16 -2.94
N ARG A 23 5.99 10.89 -3.73
CA ARG A 23 7.00 10.33 -4.63
C ARG A 23 8.01 9.47 -3.88
N GLU A 24 8.61 9.96 -2.81
CA GLU A 24 9.61 9.22 -2.04
C GLU A 24 9.00 7.96 -1.42
N ILE A 25 7.78 8.07 -0.90
CA ILE A 25 7.03 6.92 -0.35
C ILE A 25 6.82 5.88 -1.46
N LEU A 26 6.26 6.28 -2.61
CA LEU A 26 6.00 5.35 -3.71
C LEU A 26 7.28 4.71 -4.24
N LEU A 27 8.36 5.47 -4.40
CA LEU A 27 9.65 4.92 -4.85
C LEU A 27 10.27 3.98 -3.80
N SER A 28 10.11 4.26 -2.51
CA SER A 28 10.62 3.43 -1.42
C SER A 28 9.97 2.05 -1.34
N THR A 29 8.77 1.86 -1.92
CA THR A 29 8.12 0.55 -2.02
C THR A 29 8.87 -0.42 -2.95
N GLY A 30 9.86 0.06 -3.70
CA GLY A 30 10.64 -0.78 -4.61
C GLY A 30 9.72 -1.45 -5.63
N ASP A 31 9.83 -2.77 -5.76
CA ASP A 31 9.02 -3.58 -6.66
C ASP A 31 7.90 -4.33 -5.92
N GLU A 32 7.67 -4.01 -4.63
CA GLU A 32 6.59 -4.64 -3.86
C GLU A 32 5.22 -4.28 -4.45
N GLU A 33 4.28 -5.22 -4.33
CA GLU A 33 2.91 -5.00 -4.72
C GLU A 33 2.20 -4.08 -3.71
N ILE A 34 1.52 -3.06 -4.23
CA ILE A 34 0.71 -2.16 -3.41
C ILE A 34 -0.72 -2.69 -3.41
N VAL A 35 -1.26 -3.02 -2.24
CA VAL A 35 -2.62 -3.54 -2.08
C VAL A 35 -3.42 -2.65 -1.13
N GLU A 36 -4.58 -2.17 -1.58
CA GLU A 36 -5.54 -1.51 -0.71
C GLU A 36 -6.35 -2.57 0.05
N ASN A 37 -6.18 -2.57 1.37
CA ASN A 37 -6.74 -3.60 2.25
C ASN A 37 -8.14 -3.24 2.75
N SER A 38 -9.07 -3.01 1.82
CA SER A 38 -10.50 -2.89 2.13
C SER A 38 -11.21 -4.22 1.98
N PRO A 39 -11.82 -4.78 3.05
CA PRO A 39 -12.61 -5.99 2.96
C PRO A 39 -13.98 -5.79 2.31
N ILE A 40 -14.43 -4.53 2.15
CA ILE A 40 -15.77 -4.19 1.64
C ILE A 40 -15.75 -3.60 0.24
N ASP A 41 -14.60 -3.08 -0.22
CA ASP A 41 -14.46 -2.49 -1.54
C ASP A 41 -13.70 -3.43 -2.47
N TYR A 42 -14.45 -4.13 -3.32
CA TYR A 42 -13.92 -5.07 -4.30
C TYR A 42 -13.43 -4.40 -5.60
N TYR A 43 -13.68 -3.11 -5.79
CA TYR A 43 -13.19 -2.41 -6.97
C TYR A 43 -11.86 -1.73 -6.68
N TRP A 44 -11.79 -0.92 -5.62
CA TRP A 44 -10.56 -0.23 -5.25
C TRP A 44 -9.62 -1.09 -4.43
N GLY A 45 -10.16 -2.01 -3.63
CA GLY A 45 -9.42 -2.87 -2.70
C GLY A 45 -9.37 -4.34 -3.07
N CYS A 46 -8.80 -5.12 -2.15
CA CYS A 46 -8.68 -6.57 -2.27
C CYS A 46 -9.98 -7.34 -1.93
N GLY A 47 -10.97 -6.70 -1.29
CA GLY A 47 -12.15 -7.41 -0.79
C GLY A 47 -11.82 -8.38 0.35
N ALA A 48 -12.86 -8.92 1.00
CA ALA A 48 -12.70 -9.76 2.19
C ALA A 48 -11.99 -11.10 1.91
N ASP A 49 -12.06 -11.59 0.66
CA ASP A 49 -11.48 -12.85 0.22
C ASP A 49 -10.28 -12.68 -0.71
N GLY A 50 -9.82 -11.45 -0.95
CA GLY A 50 -8.71 -11.16 -1.85
C GLY A 50 -9.06 -11.17 -3.34
N SER A 51 -10.35 -11.33 -3.71
CA SER A 51 -10.78 -11.34 -5.11
C SER A 51 -11.11 -9.97 -5.69
N GLY A 52 -10.99 -8.90 -4.88
CA GLY A 52 -11.13 -7.53 -5.31
C GLY A 52 -10.06 -7.10 -6.31
N LYS A 53 -10.38 -6.11 -7.13
CA LYS A 53 -9.56 -5.69 -8.28
C LYS A 53 -8.31 -4.90 -7.89
N ASN A 54 -8.25 -4.37 -6.66
CA ASN A 54 -7.13 -3.55 -6.20
C ASN A 54 -6.76 -2.41 -7.18
N MET A 55 -7.76 -1.75 -7.78
CA MET A 55 -7.50 -0.73 -8.80
C MET A 55 -6.67 0.44 -8.27
N LEU A 56 -6.76 0.74 -6.96
CA LEU A 56 -5.94 1.78 -6.35
C LEU A 56 -4.46 1.39 -6.36
N GLY A 57 -4.16 0.16 -5.91
CA GLY A 57 -2.81 -0.38 -5.93
C GLY A 57 -2.19 -0.39 -7.33
N ILE A 58 -2.97 -0.80 -8.32
CA ILE A 58 -2.55 -0.82 -9.74
C ILE A 58 -2.15 0.59 -10.21
N ILE A 59 -3.01 1.60 -10.00
CA ILE A 59 -2.71 2.97 -10.43
C ILE A 59 -1.48 3.52 -9.69
N LEU A 60 -1.31 3.22 -8.41
CA LEU A 60 -0.13 3.66 -7.65
C LEU A 60 1.17 3.02 -8.19
N MET A 61 1.11 1.76 -8.60
CA MET A 61 2.25 1.09 -9.26
C MET A 61 2.52 1.68 -10.65
N GLU A 62 1.50 1.99 -11.44
CA GLU A 62 1.67 2.71 -12.72
C GLU A 62 2.33 4.09 -12.52
N VAL A 63 1.87 4.84 -11.52
CA VAL A 63 2.46 6.13 -11.15
C VAL A 63 3.90 5.96 -10.68
N ARG A 64 4.22 4.93 -9.89
CA ARG A 64 5.60 4.61 -9.49
C ARG A 64 6.51 4.40 -10.69
N GLU A 65 6.05 3.68 -11.72
CA GLU A 65 6.83 3.47 -12.95
C GLU A 65 7.04 4.78 -13.73
N ILE A 66 6.01 5.64 -13.81
CA ILE A 66 6.14 6.97 -14.41
C ILE A 66 7.19 7.81 -13.65
N LEU A 67 7.22 7.72 -12.32
CA LEU A 67 8.16 8.46 -11.47
C LEU A 67 9.60 7.95 -11.58
N ARG A 68 9.81 6.66 -11.89
CA ARG A 68 11.13 6.06 -12.14
C ARG A 68 11.75 6.50 -13.46
N GLN A 69 10.93 6.85 -14.44
CA GLN A 69 11.37 7.27 -15.78
C GLN A 69 11.67 8.78 -15.88
N ARG A 70 11.47 9.53 -14.80
CA ARG A 70 11.71 10.98 -14.71
C ARG A 70 12.99 11.27 -13.93
#